data_AF-A0A0K8W3R8-F1
#
_entry.id   AF-A0A0K8W3R8-F1
#
_cell.length_a   1.000
_cell.length_b   1.000
_cell.length_c   1.000
_cell.angle_alpha   90.00
_cell.angle_beta   90.00
_cell.angle_gamma   90.00
#
_symmetry.space_group_name_H-M   'P 1'
#
loop_
_entity.id
_entity.type
_entity.pdbx_description
1 polymer ?
#
loop_
_entity_poly.entity_id
_entity_poly.type
_entity_poly.pdbx_seq_one_letter_code
_entity_poly.pdbx_strand_id
1 'polypeptide(L)'
;MVSIPILGFLAYSFNTKSPQDIQQDFGWISYLFLCSIFVAMTNQIHKWSHTYWGLPRWVLFLQNYHIVLPRKHHRIHHVAPHETYFCITTGWLNWPLEKIKFWHTLEAIIEYCTGCKARDDDLKWAKKMT
;
A
#
# COMPACT_ATOMS: atom_id res chain seq x y z
N MET A 1 7.04 -9.56 6.47
CA MET A 1 7.39 -8.14 6.31
C MET A 1 8.67 -8.05 5.47
N VAL A 2 8.54 -7.76 4.17
CA VAL A 2 9.69 -7.70 3.24
C VAL A 2 10.73 -6.64 3.63
N SER A 3 10.31 -5.62 4.39
CA SER A 3 11.18 -4.54 4.87
C SER A 3 12.24 -4.99 5.88
N ILE A 4 11.98 -6.04 6.68
CA ILE A 4 12.91 -6.50 7.74
C ILE A 4 14.26 -6.98 7.17
N PRO A 5 14.30 -7.93 6.20
CA PRO A 5 15.59 -8.38 5.65
C PRO A 5 16.35 -7.26 4.93
N ILE A 6 15.64 -6.33 4.26
CA ILE A 6 16.27 -5.19 3.58
C ILE A 6 16.93 -4.25 4.60
N LEU A 7 16.20 -3.85 5.65
CA LEU A 7 16.75 -2.99 6.70
C LEU A 7 17.88 -3.68 7.46
N GLY A 8 17.79 -4.99 7.68
CA GLY A 8 18.87 -5.79 8.28
C GLY A 8 20.14 -5.79 7.42
N PHE A 9 20.00 -5.97 6.10
CA PHE A 9 21.13 -5.89 5.16
C PHE A 9 21.76 -4.49 5.13
N LEU A 10 20.94 -3.44 5.14
CA LEU A 10 21.45 -2.06 5.20
C LEU A 10 22.19 -1.82 6.52
N ALA A 11 21.61 -2.21 7.65
CA ALA A 11 22.26 -2.09 8.96
C ALA A 11 23.60 -2.83 8.99
N TYR A 12 23.66 -4.07 8.49
CA TYR A 12 24.90 -4.82 8.35
C TYR A 12 25.92 -4.06 7.46
N SER A 13 25.49 -3.52 6.32
CA SER A 13 26.35 -2.76 5.41
C SER A 13 26.93 -1.51 6.09
N PHE A 14 26.13 -0.76 6.85
CA PHE A 14 26.60 0.40 7.62
C PHE A 14 27.59 0.04 8.73
N ASN A 15 27.53 -1.18 9.27
CA ASN A 15 28.45 -1.64 10.31
C ASN A 15 29.75 -2.25 9.75
N THR A 16 29.78 -2.63 8.47
CA THR A 16 30.89 -3.42 7.89
C THR A 16 31.62 -2.75 6.75
N LYS A 17 30.96 -1.87 5.98
CA LYS A 17 31.57 -1.18 4.84
C LYS A 17 32.33 0.07 5.27
N SER A 18 33.30 0.49 4.45
CA SER A 18 33.98 1.76 4.64
C SER A 18 33.05 2.94 4.33
N PRO A 19 33.29 4.14 4.90
CA PRO A 19 32.54 5.34 4.54
C PRO A 19 32.55 5.67 3.05
N GLN A 20 33.65 5.37 2.36
CA GLN A 20 33.81 5.58 0.92
C GLN A 20 32.86 4.68 0.11
N ASP A 21 32.77 3.40 0.47
CA ASP A 21 31.87 2.46 -0.19
C ASP A 21 30.39 2.83 0.05
N ILE A 22 30.05 3.26 1.27
CA ILE A 22 28.70 3.74 1.61
C ILE A 22 28.34 4.97 0.78
N GLN A 23 29.29 5.89 0.59
CA GLN A 23 29.07 7.10 -0.20
C GLN A 23 28.82 6.78 -1.69
N GLN A 24 29.49 5.78 -2.25
CA GLN A 24 29.24 5.32 -3.62
C GLN A 24 27.83 4.75 -3.79
N ASP A 25 27.35 3.99 -2.80
CA ASP A 25 26.03 3.33 -2.82
C ASP A 25 24.89 4.21 -2.28
N PHE A 26 25.16 5.47 -1.90
CA PHE A 26 24.26 6.30 -1.09
C PHE A 26 22.84 6.42 -1.66
N GLY A 27 22.72 6.60 -2.99
CA GLY A 27 21.42 6.71 -3.65
C GLY A 27 20.58 5.43 -3.49
N TRP A 28 21.20 4.27 -3.67
CA TRP A 28 20.52 2.99 -3.56
C TRP A 28 20.15 2.65 -2.12
N ILE A 29 21.07 2.91 -1.19
CA ILE A 29 20.83 2.78 0.25
C ILE A 29 19.65 3.64 0.69
N SER A 30 19.63 4.92 0.28
CA SER A 30 18.55 5.85 0.61
C SER A 30 17.21 5.41 0.05
N TYR A 31 17.19 4.95 -1.21
CA TYR A 31 16.00 4.42 -1.84
C TYR A 31 15.46 3.19 -1.09
N LEU A 32 16.30 2.18 -0.84
CA LEU A 32 15.90 0.96 -0.17
C LEU A 32 15.43 1.22 1.27
N PHE A 33 16.10 2.12 1.98
CA PHE A 33 15.71 2.53 3.32
C PHE A 33 14.34 3.20 3.31
N LEU A 34 14.16 4.25 2.51
CA LEU A 34 12.89 4.98 2.43
C LEU A 34 11.76 4.06 1.96
N CYS A 35 11.97 3.29 0.88
CA CYS A 35 10.98 2.33 0.38
C CYS A 35 10.56 1.35 1.48
N SER A 36 11.51 0.79 2.24
CA SER A 36 11.22 -0.12 3.35
C SER A 36 10.39 0.53 4.44
N ILE A 37 10.71 1.77 4.82
CA ILE A 37 9.94 2.55 5.81
C ILE A 37 8.53 2.84 5.30
N PHE A 38 8.38 3.31 4.06
CA PHE A 38 7.06 3.61 3.48
C PHE A 38 6.18 2.36 3.36
N VAL A 39 6.73 1.23 2.94
CA VAL A 39 5.99 -0.05 2.87
C VAL A 39 5.57 -0.50 4.26
N ALA A 40 6.48 -0.45 5.24
CA ALA A 40 6.16 -0.83 6.62
C ALA A 40 5.07 0.07 7.22
N MET A 41 5.20 1.38 7.06
CA MET A 41 4.22 2.35 7.55
C MET A 41 2.87 2.22 6.86
N THR A 42 2.84 2.06 5.53
CA THR A 42 1.59 1.86 4.78
C THR A 42 0.86 0.60 5.26
N ASN A 43 1.58 -0.51 5.45
CA ASN A 43 0.99 -1.73 5.99
C ASN A 43 0.44 -1.53 7.41
N GLN A 44 1.17 -0.82 8.27
CA GLN A 44 0.75 -0.57 9.64
C GLN A 44 -0.49 0.35 9.70
N ILE A 45 -0.52 1.40 8.89
CA ILE A 45 -1.66 2.30 8.77
C ILE A 45 -2.88 1.56 8.23
N HIS A 46 -2.69 0.73 7.20
CA HIS A 46 -3.74 -0.14 6.66
C HIS A 46 -4.29 -1.07 7.75
N LYS A 47 -3.42 -1.72 8.56
CA LYS A 47 -3.87 -2.54 9.70
C LYS A 47 -4.68 -1.74 10.73
N TRP A 48 -4.26 -0.51 11.05
CA TRP A 48 -5.01 0.36 11.95
C TRP A 48 -6.38 0.76 11.40
N SER A 49 -6.53 0.89 10.09
CA SER A 49 -7.83 1.17 9.47
C SER A 49 -8.85 0.02 9.63
N HIS A 50 -8.38 -1.20 9.87
CA HIS A 50 -9.19 -2.37 10.22
C HIS A 50 -9.40 -2.57 11.74
N THR A 51 -8.62 -1.86 12.56
CA THR A 51 -8.60 -2.10 14.01
C THR A 51 -9.53 -1.11 14.71
N TYR A 52 -10.70 -1.57 15.18
CA TYR A 52 -11.71 -0.72 15.80
C TYR A 52 -11.48 -0.45 17.29
N TRP A 53 -10.86 -1.38 18.01
CA TRP A 53 -10.65 -1.33 19.46
C TRP A 53 -9.16 -1.31 19.81
N GLY A 54 -8.80 -0.68 20.93
CA GLY A 54 -7.43 -0.74 21.46
C GLY A 54 -6.37 0.06 20.69
N LEU A 55 -6.76 0.98 19.79
CA LEU A 55 -5.79 1.86 19.14
C LEU A 55 -5.30 2.96 20.09
N PRO A 56 -4.00 3.34 20.02
CA PRO A 56 -3.48 4.49 20.72
C PRO A 56 -4.21 5.78 20.35
N ARG A 57 -4.36 6.70 21.32
CA ARG A 57 -5.07 7.98 21.12
C ARG A 57 -4.49 8.83 19.99
N TRP A 58 -3.17 8.82 19.82
CA TRP A 58 -2.51 9.57 18.74
C TRP A 58 -2.84 8.99 17.36
N VAL A 59 -3.01 7.68 17.21
CA VAL A 59 -3.44 7.07 15.94
C VAL A 59 -4.87 7.51 15.61
N LEU A 60 -5.76 7.48 16.60
CA LEU A 60 -7.13 7.95 16.44
C LEU A 60 -7.18 9.42 16.04
N PHE A 61 -6.35 10.26 16.66
CA PHE A 61 -6.18 11.66 16.27
C PHE A 61 -5.78 11.76 14.78
N LEU A 62 -4.70 11.10 14.36
CA LEU A 62 -4.25 11.15 12.96
C LEU A 62 -5.34 10.66 11.99
N GLN A 63 -6.10 9.63 12.34
CA GLN A 63 -7.21 9.13 11.52
C GLN A 63 -8.38 10.12 11.45
N ASN A 64 -8.75 10.74 12.57
CA ASN A 64 -9.86 11.71 12.63
C ASN A 64 -9.55 12.97 11.81
N TYR A 65 -8.29 13.42 11.82
CA TYR A 65 -7.82 14.55 11.01
C TYR A 65 -7.36 14.16 9.61
N HIS A 66 -7.60 12.91 9.17
CA HIS A 66 -7.27 12.43 7.84
C HIS A 66 -5.79 12.55 7.47
N ILE A 67 -4.88 12.57 8.46
CA ILE A 67 -3.43 12.56 8.23
C ILE A 67 -2.97 11.15 7.83
N VAL A 68 -3.60 10.12 8.39
CA VAL A 68 -3.43 8.71 8.02
C VAL A 68 -4.80 8.08 7.72
N LEU A 69 -4.82 6.96 7.01
CA LEU A 69 -6.06 6.35 6.49
C LEU A 69 -7.16 6.18 7.57
N PRO A 70 -8.29 6.89 7.46
CA PRO A 70 -9.42 6.72 8.36
C PRO A 70 -10.13 5.39 8.13
N ARG A 71 -10.63 4.76 9.20
CA ARG A 71 -11.37 3.48 9.15
C ARG A 71 -12.60 3.55 8.23
N LYS A 72 -13.41 4.61 8.37
CA LYS A 72 -14.63 4.81 7.56
C LYS A 72 -14.30 4.97 6.08
N HIS A 73 -13.21 5.64 5.75
CA HIS A 73 -12.74 5.82 4.39
C HIS A 73 -12.31 4.48 3.80
N HIS A 74 -11.46 3.73 4.51
CA HIS A 74 -11.01 2.41 4.05
C HIS A 74 -12.15 1.41 3.88
N ARG A 75 -13.18 1.50 4.73
CA ARG A 75 -14.35 0.62 4.64
C ARG A 75 -15.02 0.66 3.26
N ILE A 76 -14.95 1.77 2.53
CA ILE A 76 -15.53 1.88 1.18
C ILE A 76 -14.94 0.82 0.25
N HIS A 77 -13.62 0.63 0.29
CA HIS A 77 -12.92 -0.40 -0.48
C HIS A 77 -13.35 -1.84 -0.08
N HIS A 78 -13.77 -2.04 1.17
CA HIS A 78 -14.28 -3.34 1.67
C HIS A 78 -15.77 -3.57 1.37
N VAL A 79 -16.45 -2.65 0.71
CA VAL A 79 -17.81 -2.87 0.22
C VAL A 79 -17.72 -3.38 -1.22
N ALA A 80 -18.47 -4.44 -1.53
CA ALA A 80 -18.62 -4.92 -2.89
C ALA A 80 -19.01 -3.75 -3.82
N PRO A 81 -18.41 -3.65 -5.03
CA PRO A 81 -17.65 -4.68 -5.74
C PRO A 81 -16.12 -4.67 -5.51
N HIS A 82 -15.60 -3.97 -4.49
CA HIS A 82 -14.16 -3.93 -4.17
C HIS A 82 -13.23 -3.30 -5.22
N GLU A 83 -13.79 -2.55 -6.17
CA GLU A 83 -13.05 -2.01 -7.32
C GLU A 83 -12.65 -0.53 -7.17
N THR A 84 -12.77 0.03 -5.96
CA THR A 84 -12.56 1.46 -5.72
C THR A 84 -11.73 1.72 -4.47
N TYR A 85 -11.25 2.95 -4.33
CA TYR A 85 -10.58 3.45 -3.10
C TYR A 85 -9.31 2.66 -2.69
N PHE A 86 -8.44 2.34 -3.65
CA PHE A 86 -7.23 1.52 -3.44
C PHE A 86 -6.09 2.19 -2.66
N CYS A 87 -6.08 3.50 -2.45
CA CYS A 87 -5.00 4.19 -1.74
C CYS A 87 -5.11 3.99 -0.22
N ILE A 88 -4.20 3.18 0.35
CA ILE A 88 -4.26 2.72 1.75
C ILE A 88 -3.32 3.43 2.74
N THR A 89 -2.54 4.42 2.30
CA THR A 89 -1.65 5.18 3.21
C THR A 89 -2.41 6.33 3.87
N THR A 90 -2.92 7.27 3.09
CA THR A 90 -3.71 8.42 3.60
C THR A 90 -5.14 8.44 3.07
N GLY A 91 -5.38 7.82 1.91
CA GLY A 91 -6.65 7.86 1.20
C GLY A 91 -6.91 9.16 0.42
N TRP A 92 -6.00 10.14 0.45
CA TRP A 92 -6.21 11.45 -0.19
C TRP A 92 -6.45 11.35 -1.70
N LEU A 93 -5.74 10.43 -2.36
CA LEU A 93 -5.84 10.24 -3.80
C LEU A 93 -7.06 9.42 -4.22
N ASN A 94 -7.80 8.80 -3.29
CA ASN A 94 -8.99 8.04 -3.68
C ASN A 94 -10.02 8.95 -4.34
N TRP A 95 -10.43 10.04 -3.69
CA TRP A 95 -11.41 10.97 -4.27
C TRP A 95 -11.05 11.48 -5.68
N PRO A 96 -9.84 12.05 -5.93
CA PRO A 96 -9.50 12.53 -7.27
C PRO A 96 -9.41 11.39 -8.30
N LEU A 97 -8.87 10.22 -7.93
CA LEU A 97 -8.76 9.07 -8.84
C LEU A 97 -10.13 8.50 -9.21
N GLU A 98 -11.07 8.44 -8.27
CA GLU A 98 -12.45 8.05 -8.54
C GLU A 98 -13.15 9.07 -9.46
N LYS A 99 -12.92 10.37 -9.25
CA LYS A 99 -13.53 11.43 -10.10
C LYS A 99 -13.12 11.33 -11.56
N ILE A 100 -11.87 10.96 -11.83
CA ILE A 100 -11.38 10.78 -13.20
C ILE A 100 -11.54 9.34 -13.72
N LYS A 101 -12.19 8.45 -12.95
CA LYS A 101 -12.32 7.01 -13.27
C LYS A 101 -10.98 6.36 -13.62
N PHE A 102 -9.94 6.72 -12.88
CA PHE A 102 -8.56 6.34 -13.19
C PHE A 102 -8.39 4.82 -13.34
N TRP A 103 -8.86 4.07 -12.33
CA TRP A 103 -8.68 2.61 -12.28
C TRP A 103 -9.45 1.90 -13.38
N HIS A 104 -10.73 2.21 -13.56
CA HIS A 104 -11.54 1.65 -14.66
C HIS A 104 -10.93 1.95 -16.03
N THR A 105 -10.37 3.16 -16.22
CA THR A 105 -9.70 3.54 -17.48
C THR A 105 -8.44 2.71 -17.69
N LEU A 106 -7.64 2.51 -16.64
CA LEU A 106 -6.43 1.69 -16.70
C LEU A 106 -6.76 0.23 -17.00
N GLU A 107 -7.80 -0.33 -16.37
CA GLU A 107 -8.28 -1.68 -16.63
C GLU A 107 -8.72 -1.84 -18.08
N ALA A 108 -9.48 -0.89 -18.63
CA ALA A 108 -9.90 -0.90 -20.04
C ALA A 108 -8.70 -0.83 -21.00
N ILE A 109 -7.66 -0.05 -20.68
CA ILE A 109 -6.43 0.02 -21.47
C ILE A 109 -5.70 -1.33 -21.43
N ILE A 110 -5.56 -1.94 -20.25
CA ILE A 110 -4.91 -3.25 -20.11
C ILE A 110 -5.68 -4.31 -20.89
N GLU A 111 -7.00 -4.37 -20.75
CA GLU A 111 -7.85 -5.30 -21.49
C GLU A 111 -7.73 -5.10 -23.01
N TYR A 112 -7.74 -3.85 -23.48
CA TYR A 112 -7.55 -3.54 -24.90
C TYR A 112 -6.16 -3.97 -25.41
N CYS A 113 -5.10 -3.70 -24.65
CA CYS A 113 -3.73 -4.01 -25.08
C CYS A 113 -3.37 -5.49 -24.98
N THR A 114 -3.98 -6.24 -24.06
CA THR A 114 -3.58 -7.61 -23.72
C THR A 114 -4.65 -8.65 -24.04
N GLY A 115 -5.91 -8.25 -24.22
CA GLY A 115 -7.08 -9.14 -24.27
C GLY A 115 -7.45 -9.74 -22.91
N CYS A 116 -6.70 -9.46 -21.83
CA CYS A 116 -7.00 -9.96 -20.49
C CYS A 116 -8.13 -9.15 -19.86
N LYS A 117 -9.31 -9.76 -19.75
CA LYS A 117 -10.46 -9.14 -19.09
C LYS A 117 -10.22 -8.98 -17.60
N ALA A 118 -10.43 -7.77 -17.09
CA ALA A 118 -10.30 -7.51 -15.66
C ALA A 118 -11.30 -8.37 -14.87
N ARG A 119 -10.86 -8.90 -13.72
CA ARG A 119 -11.67 -9.72 -12.78
C ARG A 119 -12.41 -10.90 -13.42
N ASP A 120 -11.87 -11.50 -14.48
CA ASP A 120 -12.46 -12.70 -15.08
C ASP A 120 -12.51 -13.90 -14.09
N ASP A 121 -11.80 -13.81 -12.97
CA ASP A 121 -11.68 -14.83 -11.92
C ASP A 121 -12.42 -14.54 -10.61
N ASP A 122 -13.06 -13.37 -10.44
CA ASP A 122 -13.69 -12.93 -9.17
C ASP A 122 -14.69 -13.93 -8.57
N LEU A 123 -15.26 -14.82 -9.39
CA LEU A 123 -16.19 -15.87 -8.96
C LEU A 123 -15.71 -17.29 -9.28
N LYS A 124 -14.50 -17.46 -9.83
CA LYS A 124 -13.95 -18.79 -10.13
C LYS A 124 -13.70 -19.59 -8.85
N TRP A 125 -13.29 -18.92 -7.76
CA TRP A 125 -13.09 -19.56 -6.46
C TRP A 125 -14.40 -19.99 -5.77
N ALA A 126 -15.53 -19.35 -6.09
CA ALA A 126 -16.84 -19.65 -5.50
C ALA A 126 -17.58 -20.82 -6.20
N LYS A 127 -17.08 -21.27 -7.35
CA LYS A 127 -17.62 -22.45 -8.06
C LYS A 127 -17.11 -23.71 -7.38
N LYS A 128 -18.01 -24.54 -6.84
CA LYS A 128 -17.68 -25.91 -6.39
C LYS A 128 -17.11 -26.69 -7.58
N MET A 129 -15.94 -27.30 -7.41
CA MET A 129 -15.46 -28.31 -8.33
C MET A 129 -16.42 -29.51 -8.23
N THR A 130 -17.18 -29.76 -9.30
CA THR A 130 -17.96 -30.99 -9.50
C THR A 130 -17.09 -32.08 -10.07
#